data_AF-A0A239EI48-F1
#
_entry.id   AF-A0A239EI48-F1
#
_cell.length_a   1.000
_cell.length_b   1.000
_cell.length_c   1.000
_cell.angle_alpha   90.00
_cell.angle_beta   90.00
_cell.angle_gamma   90.00
#
_symmetry.space_group_name_H-M   'P 1'
#
loop_
_entity.id
_entity.type
_entity.pdbx_description
1 polymer ?
#
loop_
_entity_poly.entity_id
_entity_poly.type
_entity_poly.pdbx_seq_one_letter_code
_entity_poly.pdbx_strand_id
1 'polypeptide(L)'
;MDWLQRPFGPYRTPDEIARWMKPVEEAICIPWHGTVDSYRTMIGDAGFEVLTAEDLYPGVECWGSTPPEDRARWLTYDGPDGARFQEGKRALDAARGAGVFTVGSFTARRPDY
;
A
#
# COMPACT_ATOMS: atom_id res chain seq x y z
N MET A 1 5.59 -9.57 -0.66
CA MET A 1 5.50 -8.15 -1.05
C MET A 1 4.13 -7.66 -0.64
N ASP A 2 4.02 -6.47 -0.09
CA ASP A 2 2.75 -5.89 0.31
C ASP A 2 2.75 -4.36 0.15
N TRP A 3 1.58 -3.74 0.18
CA TRP A 3 1.45 -2.29 0.27
C TRP A 3 1.78 -1.83 1.68
N LEU A 4 2.65 -0.84 1.76
CA LEU A 4 3.11 -0.28 3.02
C LEU A 4 2.72 1.17 3.14
N GLN A 5 2.40 1.55 4.38
CA GLN A 5 2.34 2.92 4.80
C GLN A 5 3.74 3.53 4.78
N ARG A 6 3.91 4.66 4.07
CA ARG A 6 5.19 5.39 4.15
C ARG A 6 5.35 6.06 5.50
N PRO A 7 6.59 6.15 6.04
CA PRO A 7 6.86 7.09 7.11
C PRO A 7 6.62 8.50 6.57
N PHE A 8 5.64 9.20 7.13
CA PHE A 8 5.09 10.43 6.56
C PHE A 8 5.95 11.69 6.71
N GLY A 9 7.25 11.50 6.92
CA GLY A 9 8.14 12.55 7.40
C GLY A 9 7.64 13.17 8.72
N PRO A 10 8.29 14.22 9.21
CA PRO A 10 7.89 14.90 10.45
C PRO A 10 6.58 15.71 10.34
N TYR A 11 5.88 15.69 9.20
CA TYR A 11 4.83 16.67 8.89
C TYR A 11 3.46 16.11 8.51
N ARG A 12 3.14 14.82 8.73
CA ARG A 12 1.74 14.37 8.62
C ARG A 12 1.24 13.62 9.84
N THR A 13 0.11 14.11 10.34
CA THR A 13 -0.69 13.52 11.42
C THR A 13 -1.52 12.33 10.92
N PRO A 14 -1.93 11.39 11.80
CA PRO A 14 -2.88 10.33 11.48
C PRO A 14 -4.13 10.82 10.71
N ASP A 15 -4.65 11.99 11.07
CA ASP A 15 -5.81 12.58 10.41
C ASP A 15 -5.55 12.99 8.97
N GLU A 16 -4.37 13.53 8.66
CA GLU A 16 -3.98 13.89 7.30
C GLU A 16 -3.78 12.67 6.42
N ILE A 17 -3.35 11.56 7.01
CA ILE A 17 -3.19 10.27 6.33
C ILE A 17 -4.57 9.67 6.05
N ALA A 18 -5.46 9.70 7.04
CA ALA A 18 -6.82 9.21 6.93
C ALA A 18 -7.61 9.92 5.81
N ARG A 19 -7.33 11.20 5.53
CA ARG A 19 -7.94 11.93 4.39
C ARG A 19 -7.66 11.28 3.05
N TRP A 20 -6.52 10.60 2.90
CA TRP A 20 -6.14 9.89 1.67
C TRP A 20 -6.52 8.42 1.71
N MET A 21 -6.40 7.76 2.87
CA MET A 21 -6.61 6.32 2.99
C MET A 21 -8.07 5.90 3.20
N LYS A 22 -8.92 6.70 3.87
CA LYS A 22 -10.33 6.34 4.08
C LYS A 22 -11.08 6.07 2.77
N PRO A 23 -10.97 6.90 1.71
CA PRO A 23 -11.62 6.59 0.44
C PRO A 23 -11.09 5.30 -0.21
N VAL A 24 -9.82 4.96 0.04
CA VAL A 24 -9.25 3.70 -0.44
C VAL A 24 -9.86 2.52 0.31
N GLU A 25 -9.93 2.60 1.64
CA GLU A 25 -10.48 1.55 2.51
C GLU A 25 -11.98 1.27 2.25
N GLU A 26 -12.75 2.31 1.92
CA GLU A 26 -14.16 2.20 1.57
C GLU A 26 -14.38 1.47 0.23
N ALA A 27 -13.55 1.77 -0.77
CA ALA A 27 -13.65 1.17 -2.09
C ALA A 27 -12.95 -0.20 -2.18
N ILE A 28 -11.84 -0.38 -1.47
CA ILE A 28 -10.92 -1.51 -1.53
C ILE A 28 -10.61 -1.97 -0.11
N CYS A 29 -10.87 -3.24 0.18
CA CYS A 29 -10.48 -3.81 1.47
C CYS A 29 -8.94 -3.95 1.52
N ILE A 30 -8.28 -3.04 2.24
CA ILE A 30 -6.86 -3.17 2.61
C ILE A 30 -6.84 -3.57 4.08
N PRO A 31 -6.66 -4.86 4.41
CA PRO A 31 -6.78 -5.34 5.79
C PRO A 31 -5.66 -4.84 6.70
N TRP A 32 -4.51 -4.42 6.13
CA TRP A 32 -3.37 -3.97 6.90
C TRP A 32 -2.54 -2.91 6.16
N HIS A 33 -2.60 -1.65 6.60
CA HIS A 33 -1.77 -0.55 6.09
C HIS A 33 -0.61 -0.25 7.04
N GLY A 34 0.32 -1.20 7.17
CA GLY A 34 1.45 -1.13 8.11
C GLY A 34 2.72 -0.50 7.51
N THR A 35 3.65 -0.09 8.37
CA THR A 35 5.02 0.32 7.98
C THR A 35 5.93 -0.90 7.80
N VAL A 36 7.11 -0.72 7.17
CA VAL A 36 8.16 -1.76 7.10
C VAL A 36 8.43 -2.37 8.48
N ASP A 37 8.57 -1.54 9.51
CA ASP A 37 8.86 -1.99 10.88
C ASP A 37 7.71 -2.78 11.49
N SER A 38 6.46 -2.39 11.23
CA SER A 38 5.29 -3.13 11.72
C SER A 38 5.20 -4.53 11.10
N TYR A 39 5.49 -4.65 9.80
CA TYR A 39 5.53 -5.95 9.13
C TYR A 39 6.72 -6.79 9.58
N ARG A 40 7.90 -6.18 9.76
CA ARG A 40 9.08 -6.86 10.33
C ARG A 40 8.74 -7.45 11.71
N THR A 41 8.08 -6.67 12.56
CA THR A 41 7.65 -7.10 13.89
C THR A 41 6.66 -8.25 13.80
N MET A 42 5.60 -8.10 12.98
CA MET A 42 4.58 -9.13 12.77
C MET A 42 5.18 -10.47 12.30
N ILE A 43 6.14 -10.43 11.37
CA ILE A 43 6.82 -11.65 10.88
C ILE A 43 7.66 -12.28 12.00
N GLY A 44 8.36 -11.47 12.79
CA GLY A 44 9.13 -11.92 13.95
C GLY A 44 8.26 -12.55 15.04
N ASP A 45 7.12 -11.93 15.37
CA ASP A 45 6.17 -12.42 16.36
C ASP A 45 5.52 -13.76 15.93
N ALA A 46 5.43 -14.01 14.62
CA ALA A 46 5.03 -15.29 14.06
C ALA A 46 6.13 -16.37 14.15
N GLY A 47 7.29 -16.05 14.75
CA GLY A 47 8.40 -16.98 14.99
C GLY A 47 9.32 -17.17 13.79
N PHE A 48 9.26 -16.30 12.78
CA PHE A 48 10.18 -16.33 11.65
C PHE A 48 11.38 -15.43 11.88
N GLU A 49 12.53 -15.80 11.31
CA GLU A 49 13.67 -14.91 11.22
C GLU A 49 13.56 -14.06 9.95
N VAL A 50 13.41 -12.75 10.12
CA VAL A 50 13.35 -11.80 9.01
C VAL A 50 14.74 -11.63 8.42
N LEU A 51 14.91 -12.02 7.16
CA LEU A 51 16.15 -11.86 6.39
C LEU A 51 16.22 -10.48 5.73
N THR A 52 15.11 -10.06 5.11
CA THR A 52 14.96 -8.72 4.53
C THR A 52 13.61 -8.12 4.85
N ALA A 53 13.57 -6.80 5.02
CA ALA A 53 12.37 -5.99 5.20
C ALA A 53 12.68 -4.59 4.69
N GLU A 54 12.19 -4.26 3.50
CA GLU A 54 12.66 -3.11 2.71
C GLU A 54 11.49 -2.40 2.02
N ASP A 55 11.55 -1.07 1.95
CA ASP A 55 10.76 -0.27 1.00
C ASP A 55 11.43 -0.38 -0.37
N LEU A 56 10.71 -0.88 -1.38
CA LEU A 56 11.23 -1.03 -2.74
C LEU A 56 11.34 0.29 -3.51
N TYR A 57 10.68 1.35 -3.02
CA TYR A 57 10.61 2.65 -3.72
C TYR A 57 10.95 3.81 -2.77
N PRO A 58 12.09 3.78 -2.07
CA PRO A 58 12.41 4.78 -1.05
C PRO A 58 12.54 6.16 -1.70
N GLY A 59 11.76 7.12 -1.21
CA GLY A 59 11.83 8.51 -1.66
C GLY A 59 11.32 8.80 -3.07
N VAL A 60 10.77 7.80 -3.79
CA VAL A 60 10.19 7.99 -5.13
C VAL A 60 8.72 7.60 -5.14
N GLU A 61 7.90 8.12 -6.05
CA GLU A 61 6.50 7.72 -6.14
C GLU A 61 6.37 6.25 -6.51
N CYS A 62 5.62 5.48 -5.71
CA CYS A 62 5.32 4.10 -6.02
C CYS A 62 4.17 4.05 -7.03
N TRP A 63 4.52 3.84 -8.31
CA TRP A 63 3.54 3.57 -9.34
C TRP A 63 3.00 2.15 -9.16
N GLY A 64 1.68 2.02 -9.02
CA GLY A 64 1.04 0.72 -8.83
C GLY A 64 1.27 -0.23 -10.01
N SER A 65 0.90 -1.49 -9.84
CA SER A 65 1.02 -2.54 -10.85
C SER A 65 0.19 -2.33 -12.13
N THR A 66 -0.56 -1.23 -12.23
CA THR A 66 -1.30 -0.86 -13.43
C THR A 66 -0.38 -0.05 -14.35
N PRO A 67 -0.02 -0.56 -15.54
CA PRO A 67 0.69 0.22 -16.53
C PRO A 67 -0.02 1.55 -16.84
N PRO A 68 0.71 2.65 -17.13
CA PRO A 68 0.09 3.95 -17.42
C PRO A 68 -1.01 3.90 -18.47
N GLU A 69 -0.86 3.06 -19.50
CA GLU A 69 -1.81 2.83 -20.59
C GLU A 69 -3.12 2.16 -20.13
N ASP A 70 -3.06 1.34 -19.08
CA ASP A 70 -4.22 0.64 -18.50
C ASP A 70 -4.91 1.46 -17.43
N ARG A 71 -4.26 2.52 -16.92
CA ARG A 71 -4.83 3.42 -15.91
C ARG A 71 -6.18 3.98 -16.34
N ALA A 72 -6.31 4.40 -17.60
CA ALA A 72 -7.54 4.97 -18.14
C ALA A 72 -8.69 3.95 -18.21
N ARG A 73 -8.37 2.67 -18.45
CA ARG A 73 -9.37 1.60 -18.58
C ARG A 73 -10.14 1.37 -17.29
N TRP A 74 -9.45 1.40 -16.16
CA TRP A 74 -10.08 1.26 -14.84
C TRP A 74 -10.96 2.46 -14.46
N LEU A 75 -10.65 3.65 -14.99
CA LEU A 75 -11.45 4.86 -14.78
C LEU A 75 -12.74 4.88 -15.61
N THR A 76 -12.84 4.01 -16.61
CA THR A 76 -14.00 3.87 -17.50
C THR A 76 -14.58 2.45 -17.52
N TYR A 77 -14.19 1.60 -16.56
CA TYR A 77 -14.62 0.20 -16.51
C TYR A 77 -16.14 0.13 -16.25
N ASP A 78 -16.87 -0.51 -17.16
CA ASP A 78 -18.33 -0.59 -17.19
C ASP A 78 -18.89 -1.99 -16.89
N GLY A 79 -18.03 -2.93 -16.48
CA GLY A 79 -18.43 -4.26 -16.05
C GLY A 79 -19.04 -4.30 -14.63
N PRO A 80 -19.24 -5.51 -14.07
CA PRO A 80 -19.78 -5.67 -12.72
C PRO A 80 -19.03 -4.83 -11.68
N ASP A 81 -19.78 -4.13 -10.81
CA ASP A 81 -19.24 -3.19 -9.83
C ASP A 81 -18.37 -2.05 -10.43
N GLY A 82 -18.60 -1.70 -11.70
CA GLY A 82 -17.80 -0.70 -12.43
C GLY A 82 -17.62 0.63 -11.67
N ALA A 83 -18.70 1.14 -11.07
CA ALA A 83 -18.64 2.36 -10.26
C ALA A 83 -17.66 2.25 -9.08
N ARG A 84 -17.65 1.11 -8.38
CA ARG A 84 -16.76 0.85 -7.25
C ARG A 84 -15.30 0.73 -7.69
N PHE A 85 -15.03 0.07 -8.82
CA PHE A 85 -13.67 0.00 -9.39
C PHE A 85 -13.15 1.36 -9.82
N GLN A 86 -13.99 2.18 -10.46
CA GLN A 86 -13.63 3.54 -10.84
C GLN A 86 -13.33 4.40 -9.61
N GLU A 87 -14.16 4.32 -8.57
CA GLU A 87 -13.96 5.03 -7.31
C GLU A 87 -12.67 4.59 -6.60
N GLY A 88 -12.47 3.28 -6.43
CA GLY A 88 -11.26 2.72 -5.83
C GLY A 88 -10.01 3.09 -6.60
N LYS A 89 -10.07 3.13 -7.94
CA LYS A 89 -8.94 3.58 -8.76
C LYS A 89 -8.62 5.07 -8.53
N ARG A 90 -9.62 5.95 -8.48
CA ARG A 90 -9.43 7.38 -8.20
C ARG A 90 -8.83 7.59 -6.81
N ALA A 91 -9.37 6.91 -5.80
CA ALA A 91 -8.89 6.96 -4.43
C ALA A 91 -7.43 6.50 -4.33
N LEU A 92 -7.10 5.35 -4.92
CA LEU A 92 -5.73 4.84 -4.95
C LEU A 92 -4.77 5.81 -5.64
N ASP A 93 -5.14 6.36 -6.78
CA ASP A 93 -4.28 7.30 -7.51
C ASP A 93 -4.05 8.60 -6.74
N ALA A 94 -5.07 9.10 -6.04
CA ALA A 94 -4.94 10.26 -5.16
C ALA A 94 -3.99 9.96 -4.00
N ALA A 95 -4.13 8.80 -3.36
CA ALA A 95 -3.23 8.36 -2.30
C ALA A 95 -1.78 8.13 -2.79
N ARG A 96 -1.59 7.64 -4.02
CA ARG A 96 -0.24 7.55 -4.66
C ARG A 96 0.38 8.93 -4.84
N GLY A 97 -0.35 9.84 -5.49
CA GLY A 97 0.13 11.19 -5.76
C GLY A 97 0.39 11.99 -4.48
N ALA A 98 -0.30 11.67 -3.39
CA ALA A 98 -0.04 12.22 -2.06
C ALA A 98 1.20 11.62 -1.37
N GLY A 99 1.79 10.56 -1.93
CA GLY A 99 2.96 9.87 -1.39
C GLY A 99 2.67 9.12 -0.09
N VAL A 100 1.43 8.64 0.13
CA VAL A 100 1.05 8.06 1.43
C VAL A 100 1.32 6.56 1.56
N PHE A 101 1.64 5.88 0.45
CA PHE A 101 1.97 4.45 0.47
C PHE A 101 3.12 4.09 -0.48
N THR A 102 3.66 2.90 -0.30
CA THR A 102 4.75 2.29 -1.09
C THR A 102 4.55 0.78 -1.21
N VAL A 103 5.49 0.08 -1.84
CA VAL A 103 5.53 -1.39 -1.85
C VAL A 103 6.72 -1.86 -1.05
N GLY A 104 6.48 -2.77 -0.11
CA GLY A 104 7.49 -3.44 0.69
C GLY A 104 7.84 -4.82 0.17
N SER A 105 9.11 -5.21 0.33
CA SER A 105 9.56 -6.59 0.19
C SER A 105 9.99 -7.15 1.54
N PHE A 106 9.58 -8.38 1.79
CA PHE A 106 9.90 -9.11 3.01
C PHE A 106 10.32 -10.52 2.64
N THR A 107 11.47 -10.96 3.14
CA THR A 107 11.88 -12.35 3.09
C THR A 107 12.19 -12.81 4.49
N ALA A 108 11.77 -14.02 4.82
CA ALA A 108 11.97 -14.59 6.14
C ALA A 108 12.19 -16.09 6.01
N ARG A 109 12.93 -16.66 6.94
CA ARG A 109 13.11 -18.11 7.05
C ARG A 109 12.42 -18.63 8.30
N ARG A 110 11.90 -19.85 8.18
CA ARG A 110 11.48 -20.61 9.36
C ARG A 110 12.75 -20.95 10.17
N PRO A 111 12.73 -20.86 11.50
CA PRO A 111 13.86 -21.31 12.30
C PRO A 111 14.10 -22.80 12.09
N ASP A 112 15.37 -23.20 12.07
CA ASP A 112 15.76 -24.61 12.08
C ASP A 112 15.53 -25.13 13.51
N TYR A 113 14.46 -25.89 13.71
CA TYR A 113 14.19 -26.65 14.94
C TYR A 113 14.57 -28.11 14.75
#